data_AF-K2F105-F1
#
_entry.id   AF-K2F105-F1
#
_cell.length_a   1.000
_cell.length_b   1.000
_cell.length_c   1.000
_cell.angle_alpha   90.00
_cell.angle_beta   90.00
_cell.angle_gamma   90.00
#
_symmetry.space_group_name_H-M   'P 1'
#
loop_
_entity.id
_entity.type
_entity.pdbx_description
1 polymer ?
#
loop_
_entity_poly.entity_id
_entity_poly.type
_entity_poly.pdbx_seq_one_letter_code
_entity_poly.pdbx_strand_id
1 'polypeptide(L)'
;MTTAYSLKKEEIDLIKADQVYEEKINNITLIQTQIEENRDNLPLLNQSVSEQPEVNKIIEDIKKITDKNSLTINKASIVDINFSKTNKEKQIVKLKIEVTTSFENLRQFTTDLFAQRRLKLIDNLTISRDKESSDSGELNVNLLIDGYYL
;
A
#
# COMPACT_ATOMS: atom_id res chain seq x y z
N MET A 1 -62.74 -11.72 -16.98
CA MET A 1 -61.92 -10.60 -16.45
C MET A 1 -60.51 -11.03 -15.98
N THR A 2 -60.12 -12.29 -16.15
CA THR A 2 -58.83 -12.84 -15.69
C THR A 2 -57.64 -12.51 -16.61
N THR A 3 -57.87 -12.38 -17.92
CA THR A 3 -56.83 -12.15 -18.93
C THR A 3 -56.25 -10.73 -18.91
N ALA A 4 -57.09 -9.72 -18.68
CA ALA A 4 -56.62 -8.32 -18.60
C ALA A 4 -55.81 -8.04 -17.33
N TYR A 5 -56.12 -8.74 -16.22
CA TYR A 5 -55.39 -8.60 -14.97
C TYR A 5 -54.02 -9.29 -15.00
N SER A 6 -53.91 -10.46 -15.66
CA SER A 6 -52.62 -11.14 -15.83
C SER A 6 -51.67 -10.33 -16.71
N LEU A 7 -52.17 -9.76 -17.80
CA LEU A 7 -51.40 -8.89 -18.71
C LEU A 7 -50.86 -7.65 -17.99
N LYS A 8 -51.70 -7.01 -17.17
CA LYS A 8 -51.30 -5.83 -16.39
C LYS A 8 -50.25 -6.16 -15.32
N LYS A 9 -50.29 -7.36 -14.75
CA LYS A 9 -49.27 -7.83 -13.81
C LYS A 9 -47.94 -8.11 -14.52
N GLU A 10 -47.99 -8.77 -15.68
CA GLU A 10 -46.83 -9.05 -16.52
C GLU A 10 -46.15 -7.77 -17.01
N GLU A 11 -46.92 -6.75 -17.40
CA GLU A 11 -46.42 -5.42 -17.74
C GLU A 11 -45.66 -4.76 -16.57
N ILE A 12 -46.20 -4.82 -15.36
CA ILE A 12 -45.54 -4.27 -14.16
C ILE A 12 -44.25 -5.03 -13.83
N ASP A 13 -44.26 -6.35 -13.99
CA ASP A 13 -43.08 -7.19 -13.72
C ASP A 13 -41.97 -6.94 -14.77
N LEU A 14 -42.34 -6.74 -16.04
CA LEU A 14 -41.42 -6.32 -17.10
C LEU A 14 -40.80 -4.94 -16.83
N ILE A 15 -41.61 -3.95 -16.44
CA ILE A 15 -41.11 -2.61 -16.09
C ILE A 15 -40.11 -2.66 -14.93
N LYS A 16 -40.36 -3.50 -13.91
CA LYS A 16 -39.42 -3.69 -12.79
C LYS A 16 -38.12 -4.35 -13.24
N ALA A 17 -38.21 -5.36 -14.12
CA ALA A 17 -37.03 -6.00 -14.67
C ALA A 17 -36.18 -5.00 -15.48
N ASP A 18 -36.83 -4.18 -16.31
CA ASP A 18 -36.17 -3.12 -17.08
C ASP A 18 -35.46 -2.11 -16.17
N GLN A 19 -36.10 -1.69 -15.08
CA GLN A 19 -35.47 -0.80 -14.08
C GLN A 19 -34.20 -1.40 -13.47
N VAL A 20 -34.22 -2.70 -13.13
CA VAL A 20 -33.05 -3.41 -12.60
C VAL A 20 -31.95 -3.52 -13.65
N TYR A 21 -32.30 -3.74 -14.92
CA TYR A 21 -31.32 -3.80 -16.00
C TYR A 21 -30.69 -2.44 -16.28
N GLU A 22 -31.48 -1.37 -16.31
CA GLU A 22 -30.99 0.00 -16.45
C GLU A 22 -30.02 0.37 -15.31
N GLU A 23 -30.35 0.02 -14.06
CA GLU A 23 -29.43 0.23 -12.94
C GLU A 23 -28.10 -0.52 -13.14
N LYS A 24 -28.15 -1.78 -13.59
CA LYS A 24 -26.95 -2.57 -13.87
C LYS A 24 -26.13 -1.98 -15.02
N ILE A 25 -26.78 -1.51 -16.08
CA ILE A 25 -26.11 -0.88 -17.22
C ILE A 25 -25.39 0.40 -16.76
N ASN A 26 -26.07 1.23 -15.97
CA ASN A 26 -25.48 2.44 -15.39
C ASN A 26 -24.27 2.11 -14.50
N ASN A 27 -24.38 1.08 -13.67
CA ASN A 27 -23.27 0.61 -12.84
C ASN A 27 -22.09 0.09 -13.68
N ILE A 28 -22.34 -0.68 -14.73
CA ILE A 28 -21.28 -1.15 -15.65
C ILE A 28 -20.62 0.02 -16.34
N THR A 29 -21.40 0.99 -16.82
CA THR A 29 -20.91 2.20 -17.49
C THR A 29 -20.03 3.00 -16.54
N LEU A 30 -20.46 3.19 -15.29
CA LEU A 30 -19.67 3.86 -14.27
C LEU A 30 -18.34 3.14 -14.03
N ILE A 31 -18.35 1.81 -13.88
CA ILE A 31 -17.14 1.00 -13.70
C ILE A 31 -16.21 1.13 -14.90
N GLN A 32 -16.74 1.08 -16.13
CA GLN A 32 -15.95 1.23 -17.36
C GLN A 32 -15.30 2.61 -17.44
N THR A 33 -16.05 3.67 -17.14
CA THR A 33 -15.52 5.03 -17.06
C THR A 33 -14.38 5.12 -16.04
N GLN A 34 -14.59 4.59 -14.84
CA GLN A 34 -13.56 4.57 -13.79
C GLN A 34 -12.32 3.77 -14.21
N ILE A 35 -12.50 2.64 -14.91
CA ILE A 35 -11.37 1.85 -15.42
C ILE A 35 -10.62 2.62 -16.49
N GLU A 36 -11.30 3.25 -17.46
CA GLU A 36 -10.64 4.01 -18.52
C GLU A 36 -9.90 5.24 -17.98
N GLU A 37 -10.52 5.99 -17.06
CA GLU A 37 -9.90 7.14 -16.38
C GLU A 37 -8.63 6.75 -15.61
N ASN A 38 -8.61 5.53 -15.04
CA ASN A 38 -7.50 5.05 -14.22
C ASN A 38 -6.62 4.01 -14.94
N ARG A 39 -6.86 3.74 -16.23
CA ARG A 39 -6.25 2.61 -16.95
C ARG A 39 -4.74 2.67 -16.93
N ASP A 40 -4.20 3.86 -17.12
CA ASP A 40 -2.75 4.11 -17.14
C ASP A 40 -2.13 4.03 -15.72
N ASN A 41 -2.94 4.22 -14.68
CA ASN A 41 -2.53 4.12 -13.27
C ASN A 41 -2.70 2.70 -12.69
N LEU A 42 -3.54 1.85 -13.29
CA LEU A 42 -3.75 0.46 -12.83
C LEU A 42 -2.45 -0.35 -12.72
N PRO A 43 -1.51 -0.29 -13.70
CA PRO A 43 -0.21 -0.96 -13.55
C PRO A 43 0.63 -0.43 -12.38
N LEU A 44 0.51 0.87 -12.05
CA LEU A 44 1.22 1.46 -10.92
C LEU A 44 0.65 0.94 -9.60
N LEU A 45 -0.68 0.85 -9.48
CA LEU A 45 -1.35 0.29 -8.31
C LEU A 45 -0.94 -1.18 -8.06
N ASN A 46 -0.89 -1.99 -9.12
CA ASN A 46 -0.43 -3.38 -9.03
C ASN A 46 1.07 -3.51 -8.69
N GLN A 47 1.88 -2.50 -9.01
CA GLN A 47 3.29 -2.45 -8.59
C GLN A 47 3.45 -1.91 -7.15
N SER A 48 2.50 -1.11 -6.69
CA SER A 48 2.53 -0.47 -5.37
C SER A 48 2.14 -1.41 -4.23
N VAL A 49 1.27 -2.38 -4.49
CA VAL A 49 0.90 -3.45 -3.55
C VAL A 49 1.14 -4.79 -4.23
N SER A 50 2.11 -5.54 -3.72
CA SER A 50 2.44 -6.85 -4.30
C SER A 50 1.43 -7.92 -3.86
N GLU A 51 1.25 -8.95 -4.66
CA GLU A 51 0.44 -10.15 -4.32
C GLU A 51 1.14 -11.04 -3.28
N GLN A 52 2.40 -10.77 -2.98
CA GLN A 52 3.19 -11.54 -2.02
C GLN A 52 3.97 -10.59 -1.13
N PRO A 53 4.34 -11.01 0.09
CA PRO A 53 5.09 -10.16 1.02
C PRO A 53 6.43 -9.65 0.47
N GLU A 54 7.02 -10.35 -0.52
CA GLU A 54 8.28 -10.01 -1.20
C GLU A 54 9.39 -9.48 -0.27
N VAL A 55 9.53 -10.07 0.92
CA VAL A 55 10.36 -9.51 1.99
C VAL A 55 11.81 -9.27 1.56
N ASN A 56 12.36 -10.20 0.77
CA ASN A 56 13.71 -10.05 0.22
C ASN A 56 13.85 -8.78 -0.62
N LYS A 57 12.84 -8.42 -1.40
CA LYS A 57 12.85 -7.18 -2.21
C LYS A 57 12.67 -5.95 -1.33
N ILE A 58 11.86 -6.00 -0.27
CA ILE A 58 11.74 -4.90 0.70
C ILE A 58 13.09 -4.63 1.37
N ILE A 59 13.77 -5.69 1.82
CA ILE A 59 15.10 -5.59 2.43
C ILE A 59 16.12 -5.04 1.42
N GLU A 60 16.10 -5.53 0.17
CA GLU A 60 16.99 -5.06 -0.89
C GLU A 60 16.76 -3.58 -1.23
N ASP A 61 15.50 -3.16 -1.35
CA ASP A 61 15.12 -1.76 -1.58
C ASP A 61 15.68 -0.86 -0.48
N ILE A 62 15.52 -1.28 0.77
CA ILE A 62 15.95 -0.52 1.95
C ILE A 62 17.47 -0.46 1.99
N LYS A 63 18.16 -1.58 1.76
CA LYS A 63 19.62 -1.61 1.66
C LYS A 63 20.12 -0.65 0.59
N LYS A 64 19.53 -0.64 -0.60
CA LYS A 64 19.89 0.30 -1.67
C LYS A 64 19.73 1.77 -1.26
N ILE A 65 18.62 2.11 -0.59
CA ILE A 65 18.40 3.49 -0.12
C ILE A 65 19.39 3.86 0.99
N THR A 66 19.64 2.94 1.91
CA THR A 66 20.63 3.11 2.99
C THR A 66 22.02 3.36 2.40
N ASP A 67 22.47 2.51 1.47
CA ASP A 67 23.77 2.63 0.80
C ASP A 67 23.86 3.96 0.04
N LYS A 68 22.80 4.35 -0.68
CA LYS A 68 22.72 5.63 -1.40
C LYS A 68 22.86 6.83 -0.46
N ASN A 69 22.31 6.75 0.74
CA ASN A 69 22.23 7.86 1.68
C ASN A 69 23.33 7.83 2.76
N SER A 70 24.30 6.92 2.65
CA SER A 70 25.39 6.77 3.63
C SER A 70 24.89 6.56 5.07
N LEU A 71 23.87 5.71 5.23
CA LEU A 71 23.41 5.28 6.55
C LEU A 71 24.16 4.01 6.96
N THR A 72 24.52 3.89 8.24
CA THR A 72 25.07 2.64 8.77
C THR A 72 23.94 1.82 9.38
N ILE A 73 23.63 0.64 8.83
CA ILE A 73 22.65 -0.28 9.43
C ILE A 73 23.34 -1.04 10.57
N ASN A 74 22.89 -0.79 11.79
CA ASN A 74 23.34 -1.51 12.97
C ASN A 74 22.58 -2.82 13.13
N LYS A 75 21.27 -2.79 12.84
CA LYS A 75 20.39 -3.95 12.94
C LYS A 75 19.20 -3.82 12.00
N ALA A 76 18.77 -4.93 11.40
CA ALA A 76 17.53 -5.01 10.65
C ALA A 76 16.85 -6.35 10.94
N SER A 77 15.55 -6.34 11.24
CA SER A 77 14.79 -7.55 11.59
C SER A 77 13.33 -7.43 11.20
N ILE A 78 12.77 -8.50 10.62
CA ILE A 78 11.33 -8.62 10.38
C ILE A 78 10.67 -8.91 11.72
N VAL A 79 9.73 -8.06 12.11
CA VAL A 79 9.01 -8.15 13.38
C VAL A 79 7.76 -9.02 13.24
N ASP A 80 7.05 -8.86 12.12
CA ASP A 80 5.80 -9.58 11.88
C ASP A 80 5.55 -9.74 10.38
N ILE A 81 5.03 -10.91 10.01
CA ILE A 81 4.64 -11.29 8.66
C ILE A 81 3.71 -12.50 8.69
N ASN A 82 2.62 -12.43 7.93
CA ASN A 82 1.64 -13.51 7.82
C ASN A 82 1.73 -14.24 6.48
N PHE A 83 2.43 -15.38 6.45
CA PHE A 83 2.56 -16.18 5.23
C PHE A 83 1.37 -17.13 4.95
N SER A 84 0.42 -17.26 5.87
CA SER A 84 -0.60 -18.33 5.83
C SER A 84 -1.99 -17.87 5.38
N LYS A 85 -2.23 -16.56 5.23
CA LYS A 85 -3.49 -16.03 4.72
C LYS A 85 -3.45 -15.94 3.20
N THR A 86 -4.23 -16.79 2.53
CA THR A 86 -4.49 -16.76 1.07
C THR A 86 -5.68 -15.87 0.71
N ASN A 87 -6.13 -15.02 1.63
CA ASN A 87 -7.28 -14.16 1.41
C ASN A 87 -6.77 -12.84 0.80
N LYS A 88 -7.49 -12.25 -0.17
CA LYS A 88 -7.13 -10.98 -0.84
C LYS A 88 -7.20 -9.74 0.07
N GLU A 89 -7.09 -9.94 1.38
CA GLU A 89 -7.13 -8.88 2.38
C GLU A 89 -5.72 -8.32 2.57
N LYS A 90 -5.61 -6.99 2.54
CA LYS A 90 -4.38 -6.25 2.81
C LYS A 90 -3.68 -6.78 4.06
N GLN A 91 -2.48 -7.33 3.89
CA GLN A 91 -1.58 -7.76 4.94
C GLN A 91 -0.40 -6.79 5.08
N ILE A 92 0.29 -6.89 6.22
CA ILE A 92 1.42 -6.02 6.59
C ILE A 92 2.66 -6.88 6.86
N VAL A 93 3.81 -6.41 6.37
CA VAL A 93 5.14 -6.86 6.79
C VAL A 93 5.74 -5.73 7.63
N LYS A 94 6.06 -6.02 8.89
CA LYS A 94 6.69 -5.05 9.78
C LYS A 94 8.19 -5.28 9.81
N LEU A 95 8.95 -4.25 9.49
CA LEU A 95 10.41 -4.27 9.49
C LEU A 95 10.94 -3.25 10.51
N LYS A 96 11.73 -3.72 11.47
CA LYS A 96 12.45 -2.87 12.40
C LYS A 96 13.89 -2.69 11.90
N ILE A 97 14.36 -1.45 11.85
CA ILE A 97 15.71 -1.09 11.46
C ILE A 97 16.30 -0.13 12.49
N GLU A 98 17.54 -0.38 12.86
CA GLU A 98 18.35 0.46 13.73
C GLU A 98 19.52 0.97 12.89
N VAL A 99 19.63 2.28 12.72
CA VAL A 99 20.61 2.93 11.85
C VAL A 99 21.34 4.05 12.58
N THR A 100 22.61 4.26 12.26
CA THR A 100 23.38 5.43 12.69
C THR A 100 23.63 6.35 11.51
N THR A 101 23.29 7.64 11.66
CA THR A 101 23.38 8.61 10.55
C THR A 101 23.34 10.07 11.00
N SER A 102 23.64 11.01 10.11
CA SER A 102 23.41 12.45 10.34
C SER A 102 21.94 12.82 10.09
N PHE A 103 21.49 13.96 10.62
CA PHE A 103 20.13 14.46 10.38
C PHE A 103 19.85 14.69 8.88
N GLU A 104 20.83 15.24 8.14
CA GLU A 104 20.69 15.50 6.71
C GLU A 104 20.51 14.20 5.91
N ASN A 105 21.32 13.19 6.21
CA ASN A 105 21.24 11.88 5.56
C ASN A 105 19.94 11.14 5.93
N LEU A 106 19.46 11.27 7.19
CA LEU A 106 18.16 10.73 7.59
C LEU A 106 17.01 11.37 6.81
N ARG A 107 17.06 12.69 6.61
CA ARG A 107 16.06 13.41 5.83
C ARG A 107 16.04 12.90 4.39
N GLN A 108 17.21 12.81 3.75
CA GLN A 108 17.30 12.32 2.37
C GLN A 108 16.87 10.86 2.24
N PHE A 109 17.23 10.00 3.20
CA PHE A 109 16.74 8.63 3.28
C PHE A 109 15.22 8.56 3.34
N THR A 110 14.59 9.39 4.17
CA THR A 110 13.13 9.40 4.33
C THR A 110 12.45 9.85 3.04
N THR A 111 12.99 10.88 2.38
CA THR A 111 12.50 11.33 1.07
C THR A 111 12.63 10.24 0.02
N ASP A 112 13.79 9.58 -0.06
CA ASP A 112 14.03 8.52 -1.02
C ASP A 112 13.18 7.27 -0.76
N LEU A 113 12.90 6.95 0.51
CA LEU A 113 12.03 5.84 0.91
C LEU A 113 10.60 6.05 0.40
N PHE A 114 10.06 7.26 0.53
CA PHE A 114 8.71 7.59 0.05
C PHE A 114 8.63 7.82 -1.46
N ALA A 115 9.76 8.09 -2.13
CA ALA A 115 9.81 8.20 -3.58
C ALA A 115 9.77 6.83 -4.31
N GLN A 116 9.73 5.73 -3.58
CA GLN A 116 9.66 4.39 -4.16
C GLN A 116 8.24 4.03 -4.63
N ARG A 117 8.16 3.14 -5.63
CA ARG A 117 6.88 2.70 -6.20
C ARG A 117 6.01 1.88 -5.24
N ARG A 118 6.62 1.20 -4.25
CA ARG A 118 5.93 0.33 -3.29
C ARG A 118 5.38 1.13 -2.10
N LEU A 119 4.16 0.81 -1.65
CA LEU A 119 3.59 1.43 -0.46
C LEU A 119 4.36 1.00 0.78
N LYS A 120 5.00 1.98 1.41
CA LYS A 120 5.73 1.85 2.67
C LYS A 120 5.30 2.97 3.61
N LEU A 121 5.10 2.65 4.87
CA LEU A 121 4.86 3.65 5.92
C LEU A 121 5.90 3.51 7.01
N ILE A 122 6.29 4.63 7.60
CA ILE A 122 7.06 4.65 8.84
C ILE A 122 6.05 4.68 9.98
N ASP A 123 5.82 3.53 10.63
CA ASP A 123 4.89 3.39 11.76
C ASP A 123 5.47 4.06 13.02
N ASN A 124 6.80 3.95 13.21
CA ASN A 124 7.49 4.58 14.33
C ASN A 124 8.90 5.03 13.93
N LEU A 125 9.29 6.22 14.39
CA LEU A 125 10.62 6.81 14.25
C LEU A 125 11.08 7.33 15.62
N THR A 126 12.12 6.72 16.17
CA THR A 126 12.78 7.19 17.39
C THR A 126 14.19 7.62 17.06
N ILE A 127 14.53 8.87 17.39
CA ILE A 127 15.85 9.44 17.19
C ILE A 127 16.47 9.69 18.57
N SER A 128 17.65 9.14 18.80
CA SER A 128 18.46 9.41 19.98
C SER A 128 19.86 9.86 19.57
N ARG A 129 20.52 10.59 20.46
CA ARG A 129 21.92 11.01 20.31
C ARG A 129 22.71 10.43 21.48
N ASP A 130 23.92 9.97 21.23
CA ASP A 130 24.81 9.60 22.32
C ASP A 130 25.26 10.85 23.08
N LYS A 131 25.18 10.77 24.42
CA LYS A 131 25.33 11.90 25.35
C LYS A 131 26.69 12.63 25.28
N GLU A 132 27.68 12.07 24.59
CA GLU A 132 29.03 12.64 24.45
C GLU A 132 29.30 13.28 23.07
N SER A 133 28.30 13.36 22.20
CA SER A 133 28.48 13.85 20.83
C SER A 133 28.14 15.35 20.71
N SER A 134 29.04 16.14 20.09
CA SER A 134 28.83 17.57 19.80
C SER A 134 27.60 17.83 18.92
N ASP A 135 27.16 19.09 18.80
CA ASP A 135 25.87 19.51 18.22
C ASP A 135 25.53 19.01 16.81
N SER A 136 26.49 18.51 16.05
CA SER A 136 26.37 17.91 14.71
C SER A 136 26.52 16.37 14.67
N GLY A 137 26.56 15.71 15.82
CA GLY A 137 26.93 14.30 15.98
C GLY A 137 25.94 13.28 15.41
N GLU A 138 26.48 12.10 15.10
CA GLU A 138 25.75 10.92 14.65
C GLU A 138 24.51 10.65 15.54
N LEU A 139 23.40 10.36 14.87
CA LEU A 139 22.12 10.03 15.46
C LEU A 139 21.92 8.52 15.40
N ASN A 140 21.47 7.94 16.50
CA ASN A 140 20.96 6.59 16.56
C ASN A 140 19.46 6.64 16.28
N VAL A 141 19.04 6.01 15.19
CA VAL A 141 17.68 6.09 14.68
C VAL A 141 17.08 4.69 14.64
N ASN A 142 15.95 4.51 15.32
CA ASN A 142 15.15 3.30 15.26
C ASN A 142 13.90 3.55 14.42
N LEU A 143 13.74 2.78 13.36
CA LEU A 143 12.65 2.86 12.40
C LEU A 143 11.82 1.58 12.47
N LEU A 144 10.50 1.73 12.48
CA LEU A 144 9.55 0.66 12.19
C LEU A 144 8.85 1.00 10.87
N ILE A 145 9.07 0.16 9.86
CA ILE A 145 8.56 0.33 8.51
C ILE A 145 7.54 -0.76 8.21
N ASP A 146 6.35 -0.34 7.81
CA ASP A 146 5.27 -1.19 7.37
C ASP A 146 5.28 -1.28 5.84
N GLY A 147 5.43 -2.48 5.29
CA GLY A 147 5.23 -2.79 3.88
C GLY A 147 3.89 -3.52 3.68
N TYR A 148 3.22 -3.27 2.55
CA TYR A 148 1.90 -3.84 2.27
C TYR A 148 1.91 -4.85 1.12
N TYR A 149 1.10 -5.91 1.27
CA TYR A 149 0.83 -6.93 0.25
C TYR A 149 -0.63 -7.43 0.35
N LEU A 150 -1.11 -8.10 -0.69
CA LEU A 150 -2.43 -8.74 -0.77
C LEU A 150 -2.39 -10.24 -0.49
#